data_AF-A0AAC9RLC0-F1
#
_entry.id   AF-A0AAC9RLC0-F1
#
_cell.length_a   1.000
_cell.length_b   1.000
_cell.length_c   1.000
_cell.angle_alpha   90.00
_cell.angle_beta   90.00
_cell.angle_gamma   90.00
#
_symmetry.space_group_name_H-M   'P 1'
#
loop_
_entity.id
_entity.type
_entity.pdbx_description
1 polymer ?
#
loop_
_entity_poly.entity_id
_entity_poly.type
_entity_poly.pdbx_seq_one_letter_code
_entity_poly.pdbx_strand_id
1 'polypeptide(L)'
;MSMMSMKDIQDAFNTNYGFDNLKEKSREYIKNIVADSENNFLAEVFEDSSKRHELNNFVIEYSKTYLIINKCLGENPSFRIVFDFINPDSGYSEYAYEIEYNILGEFLDEFFLKV
;
A
#
# COMPACT_ATOMS: atom_id res chain seq x y z
N MET A 1 11.12 -27.90 19.87
CA MET A 1 10.98 -26.97 18.73
C MET A 1 10.95 -25.57 19.32
N SER A 2 11.85 -24.68 18.89
CA SER A 2 11.62 -23.26 19.16
C SER A 2 10.50 -22.83 18.23
N MET A 3 9.47 -22.17 18.77
CA MET A 3 8.49 -21.48 17.93
C MET A 3 9.22 -20.36 17.19
N MET A 4 8.94 -20.18 15.90
CA MET A 4 9.34 -18.97 15.19
C MET A 4 8.66 -17.78 15.86
N SER A 5 9.45 -16.74 16.12
CA SER A 5 8.91 -15.44 16.51
C SER A 5 8.33 -14.71 15.30
N MET A 6 7.50 -13.69 15.55
CA MET A 6 7.02 -12.81 14.47
C MET A 6 8.17 -12.12 13.73
N LYS A 7 9.29 -11.87 14.42
CA LYS A 7 10.48 -11.28 13.81
C LYS A 7 11.16 -12.25 12.85
N ASP A 8 11.24 -13.53 13.20
CA ASP A 8 11.79 -14.56 12.30
C ASP A 8 10.95 -14.68 11.02
N ILE A 9 9.62 -14.57 11.14
CA ILE A 9 8.71 -14.57 9.98
C ILE A 9 8.95 -13.34 9.11
N GLN A 10 9.05 -12.14 9.70
CA GLN A 10 9.34 -10.91 8.97
C GLN A 10 10.69 -10.99 8.25
N ASP A 11 11.73 -11.46 8.93
CA ASP A 11 13.09 -11.56 8.38
C ASP A 11 13.15 -12.58 7.24
N ALA A 12 12.45 -13.71 7.37
CA ALA A 12 12.31 -14.69 6.30
C ALA A 12 11.56 -14.10 5.09
N PHE A 13 10.49 -13.32 5.33
CA PHE A 13 9.73 -12.68 4.27
C PHE A 13 10.58 -11.62 3.52
N ASN A 14 11.29 -10.77 4.27
CA ASN A 14 12.23 -9.80 3.73
C ASN A 14 13.36 -10.46 2.91
N THR A 15 13.93 -11.56 3.42
CA THR A 15 15.03 -12.27 2.75
C THR A 15 14.59 -12.89 1.42
N ASN A 16 13.39 -13.50 1.38
CA ASN A 16 12.94 -14.22 0.19
C ASN A 16 12.29 -13.31 -0.86
N TYR A 17 11.60 -12.24 -0.44
CA TYR A 17 10.77 -11.42 -1.32
C TYR A 17 11.23 -9.96 -1.43
N GLY A 18 12.30 -9.56 -0.71
CA GLY A 18 12.80 -8.18 -0.74
C GLY A 18 11.77 -7.17 -0.24
N PHE A 19 10.96 -7.54 0.74
CA PHE A 19 9.75 -6.81 1.13
C PHE A 19 10.03 -5.37 1.62
N ASP A 20 11.16 -5.09 2.29
CA ASP A 20 11.55 -3.71 2.61
C ASP A 20 11.76 -2.84 1.36
N ASN A 21 12.42 -3.38 0.32
CA ASN A 21 12.58 -2.70 -0.95
C ASN A 21 11.25 -2.53 -1.67
N LEU A 22 10.36 -3.51 -1.57
CA LEU A 22 9.02 -3.41 -2.12
C LEU A 22 8.23 -2.28 -1.46
N LYS A 23 8.23 -2.16 -0.12
CA LYS A 23 7.57 -1.06 0.60
C LYS A 23 8.07 0.30 0.16
N GLU A 24 9.39 0.49 0.01
CA GLU A 24 9.93 1.78 -0.42
C GLU A 24 9.55 2.11 -1.87
N LYS A 25 9.61 1.12 -2.78
CA LYS A 25 9.14 1.30 -4.16
C LYS A 25 7.66 1.59 -4.25
N SER A 26 6.83 0.90 -3.45
CA SER A 26 5.40 1.18 -3.34
C SER A 26 5.14 2.61 -2.87
N ARG A 27 5.90 3.09 -1.87
CA ARG A 27 5.79 4.47 -1.38
C ARG A 27 6.15 5.49 -2.46
N GLU A 28 7.25 5.27 -3.20
CA GLU A 28 7.65 6.13 -4.32
C GLU A 28 6.60 6.12 -5.44
N TYR A 29 6.06 4.95 -5.77
CA TYR A 29 4.98 4.81 -6.73
C TYR A 29 3.75 5.62 -6.32
N ILE A 30 3.30 5.51 -5.06
CA ILE A 30 2.16 6.27 -4.54
C ILE A 30 2.43 7.78 -4.63
N LYS A 31 3.63 8.25 -4.28
CA LYS A 31 3.99 9.67 -4.42
C LYS A 31 3.85 10.14 -5.88
N ASN A 32 4.25 9.33 -6.85
CA ASN A 32 4.11 9.66 -8.26
C ASN A 32 2.63 9.69 -8.69
N ILE A 33 1.81 8.74 -8.21
CA ILE A 33 0.36 8.73 -8.45
C ILE A 33 -0.30 9.98 -7.85
N VAL A 34 0.07 10.40 -6.64
CA VAL A 34 -0.49 11.61 -6.03
C VAL A 34 -0.06 12.87 -6.80
N ALA A 35 1.21 12.93 -7.21
CA ALA A 35 1.75 14.06 -7.98
C ALA A 35 1.10 14.19 -9.39
N ASP A 36 0.72 13.06 -10.00
CA ASP A 36 0.02 13.01 -11.30
C ASP A 36 -1.49 12.71 -11.17
N SER A 37 -2.10 13.11 -10.05
CA SER A 37 -3.50 12.78 -9.70
C SER A 37 -4.55 13.34 -10.67
N GLU A 38 -4.16 14.18 -11.64
CA GLU A 38 -5.04 14.65 -12.70
C GLU A 38 -5.20 13.65 -13.86
N ASN A 39 -4.22 12.76 -14.06
CA ASN A 39 -4.15 11.87 -15.22
C ASN A 39 -4.23 10.38 -14.85
N ASN A 40 -4.63 10.06 -13.61
CA ASN A 40 -4.79 8.69 -13.15
C ASN A 40 -6.15 8.47 -12.47
N PHE A 41 -6.35 7.26 -11.94
CA PHE A 41 -7.63 6.84 -11.37
C PHE A 41 -8.09 7.72 -10.18
N LEU A 42 -7.19 8.45 -9.49
CA LEU A 42 -7.58 9.39 -8.44
C LEU A 42 -8.45 10.54 -8.95
N ALA A 43 -8.36 10.87 -10.25
CA ALA A 43 -9.25 11.84 -10.89
C ALA A 43 -10.72 11.39 -10.86
N GLU A 44 -10.97 10.09 -10.88
CA GLU A 44 -12.31 9.50 -10.77
C GLU A 44 -12.77 9.40 -9.30
N VAL A 45 -11.83 9.15 -8.39
CA VAL A 45 -12.12 9.05 -6.95
C VAL A 45 -12.52 10.40 -6.35
N PHE A 46 -11.87 11.46 -6.80
CA PHE A 46 -12.13 12.82 -6.34
C PHE A 46 -12.56 13.68 -7.53
N GLU A 47 -13.85 13.97 -7.66
CA GLU A 47 -14.33 14.88 -8.70
C GLU A 47 -13.76 16.31 -8.52
N ASP A 48 -13.58 16.73 -7.27
CA ASP A 48 -13.03 18.03 -6.90
C ASP A 48 -11.50 18.02 -6.94
N SER A 49 -10.91 18.83 -7.83
CA SER A 49 -9.46 18.92 -8.00
C SER A 49 -8.75 19.47 -6.77
N SER A 50 -9.40 20.32 -5.96
CA SER A 50 -8.79 20.89 -4.76
C SER A 50 -8.46 19.80 -3.73
N LYS A 51 -9.38 18.86 -3.54
CA LYS A 51 -9.18 17.70 -2.65
C LYS A 51 -8.08 16.76 -3.13
N ARG A 52 -7.89 16.61 -4.44
CA ARG A 52 -6.76 15.85 -4.99
C ARG A 52 -5.43 16.52 -4.68
N HIS A 53 -5.37 17.84 -4.84
CA HIS A 53 -4.14 18.59 -4.58
C HIS A 53 -3.76 18.56 -3.10
N GLU A 54 -4.74 18.55 -2.20
CA GLU A 54 -4.52 18.43 -0.76
C GLU A 54 -3.76 17.14 -0.39
N LEU A 55 -3.93 16.03 -1.12
CA LEU A 55 -3.21 14.78 -0.87
C LEU A 55 -1.69 14.93 -0.90
N ASN A 56 -1.14 15.91 -1.64
CA ASN A 56 0.30 16.19 -1.65
C ASN A 56 0.83 16.66 -0.29
N ASN A 57 -0.04 17.16 0.59
CA ASN A 57 0.33 17.61 1.93
C ASN A 57 0.27 16.49 2.99
N PHE A 58 -0.30 15.34 2.65
CA PHE A 58 -0.44 14.22 3.57
C PHE A 58 0.89 13.49 3.73
N VAL A 59 1.14 12.98 4.95
CA VAL A 59 2.27 12.09 5.20
C VAL A 59 1.87 10.67 4.82
N ILE A 60 2.61 10.06 3.90
CA ILE A 60 2.38 8.68 3.47
C ILE A 60 3.24 7.74 4.33
N GLU A 61 2.59 6.94 5.16
CA GLU A 61 3.25 6.00 6.07
C GLU A 61 2.82 4.56 5.81
N TYR A 62 3.77 3.64 5.92
CA TYR A 62 3.45 2.22 5.90
C TYR A 62 2.61 1.86 7.14
N SER A 63 1.48 1.19 6.90
CA SER A 63 0.56 0.78 7.95
C SER A 63 0.72 -0.71 8.27
N LYS A 64 0.46 -1.56 7.27
CA LYS A 64 0.42 -3.02 7.44
C LYS A 64 0.57 -3.74 6.11
N THR A 65 0.72 -5.05 6.18
CA THR A 65 0.63 -5.94 5.03
C THR A 65 -0.31 -7.08 5.33
N TYR A 66 -1.25 -7.31 4.42
CA TYR A 66 -2.08 -8.49 4.43
C TYR A 66 -1.44 -9.58 3.60
N LEU A 67 -1.44 -10.80 4.14
CA LEU A 67 -1.22 -12.01 3.36
C LEU A 67 -2.60 -12.59 3.02
N ILE A 68 -2.92 -12.61 1.73
CA ILE A 68 -4.21 -13.09 1.24
C ILE A 68 -3.98 -14.52 0.74
N ILE A 69 -4.51 -15.48 1.51
CA ILE A 69 -4.42 -16.92 1.20
C ILE A 69 -5.80 -17.38 0.76
N ASN A 70 -5.88 -18.23 -0.28
CA ASN A 70 -7.15 -18.78 -0.80
C ASN A 70 -8.13 -17.69 -1.28
N LYS A 71 -7.65 -16.69 -2.03
CA LYS A 71 -8.55 -15.80 -2.79
C LYS A 71 -9.39 -16.70 -3.69
N CYS A 72 -10.73 -16.58 -3.65
CA CYS A 72 -11.72 -17.55 -4.17
C CYS A 72 -11.50 -18.13 -5.59
N LEU A 73 -10.52 -17.64 -6.36
CA LEU A 73 -10.22 -17.98 -7.75
C LEU A 73 -8.72 -18.19 -8.04
N GLY A 74 -7.81 -18.14 -7.06
CA GLY A 74 -6.36 -18.24 -7.28
C GLY A 74 -5.68 -19.30 -6.42
N GLU A 75 -4.84 -20.13 -7.03
CA GLU A 75 -4.04 -21.15 -6.31
C GLU A 75 -2.89 -20.53 -5.49
N ASN A 76 -2.41 -19.35 -5.90
CA ASN A 76 -1.26 -18.70 -5.27
C ASN A 76 -1.70 -17.55 -4.35
N PRO A 77 -1.08 -17.42 -3.17
CA PRO A 77 -1.34 -16.29 -2.28
C PRO A 77 -0.84 -14.98 -2.91
N SER A 78 -1.46 -13.89 -2.47
CA SER A 78 -1.02 -12.52 -2.77
C SER A 78 -0.70 -11.78 -1.48
N PHE A 79 0.05 -10.69 -1.59
CA PHE A 79 0.26 -9.77 -0.49
C PHE A 79 -0.26 -8.39 -0.87
N ARG A 80 -0.86 -7.71 0.11
CA ARG A 80 -1.37 -6.36 -0.06
C ARG A 80 -0.70 -5.44 0.94
N ILE A 81 0.01 -4.44 0.43
CA ILE A 81 0.69 -3.43 1.25
C ILE A 81 -0.23 -2.23 1.39
N VAL A 82 -0.41 -1.77 2.62
CA VAL A 82 -1.28 -0.64 2.95
C VAL A 82 -0.45 0.54 3.43
N PHE A 83 -0.71 1.71 2.86
CA PHE A 83 -0.16 2.98 3.28
C PHE A 83 -1.27 3.91 3.75
N ASP A 84 -1.09 4.47 4.93
CA ASP A 84 -1.96 5.49 5.49
C ASP A 84 -1.56 6.87 4.98
N PHE A 85 -2.56 7.68 4.65
CA PHE A 85 -2.43 9.10 4.36
C PHE A 85 -2.82 9.86 5.61
N ILE A 86 -1.81 10.33 6.34
CA ILE A 86 -1.98 11.05 7.59
C ILE A 86 -2.12 12.54 7.29
N ASN A 87 -3.25 13.12 7.71
CA ASN A 87 -3.46 14.56 7.61
C ASN A 87 -2.51 15.26 8.60
N PRO A 88 -1.65 16.20 8.15
CA PRO A 88 -0.68 16.87 9.01
C PRO A 88 -1.34 17.72 10.11
N ASP A 89 -2.56 18.21 9.90
CA ASP A 89 -3.28 19.04 10.87
C ASP A 89 -3.92 18.21 11.98
N SER A 90 -4.52 17.07 11.62
CA SER A 90 -5.26 16.22 12.57
C SER A 90 -4.39 15.14 13.20
N GLY A 91 -3.32 14.72 12.52
CA GLY A 91 -2.45 13.60 12.92
C GLY A 91 -3.09 12.22 12.74
N TYR A 92 -4.27 12.14 12.10
CA TYR A 92 -4.98 10.89 11.85
C TYR A 92 -4.94 10.50 10.37
N SER A 93 -5.01 9.19 10.12
CA SER A 93 -5.20 8.65 8.77
C SER A 93 -6.62 8.97 8.28
N GLU A 94 -6.74 9.63 7.14
CA GLU A 94 -8.04 9.89 6.49
C GLU A 94 -8.28 8.98 5.29
N TYR A 95 -7.20 8.52 4.67
CA TYR A 95 -7.25 7.65 3.51
C TYR A 95 -6.22 6.54 3.64
N ALA A 96 -6.51 5.42 2.97
CA ALA A 96 -5.59 4.31 2.81
C ALA A 96 -5.39 4.02 1.33
N TYR A 97 -4.14 3.84 0.94
CA TYR A 97 -3.74 3.34 -0.36
C TYR A 97 -3.28 1.91 -0.22
N GLU A 98 -3.93 0.98 -0.92
CA GLU A 98 -3.56 -0.42 -0.88
C GLU A 98 -3.05 -0.87 -2.26
N ILE A 99 -1.92 -1.57 -2.28
CA ILE A 99 -1.38 -2.18 -3.50
C ILE A 99 -1.28 -3.68 -3.30
N GLU A 100 -1.92 -4.45 -4.17
CA GLU A 100 -1.86 -5.90 -4.17
C GLU A 100 -0.83 -6.40 -5.19
N TYR A 101 -0.02 -7.36 -4.75
CA TYR A 101 1.03 -7.99 -5.54
C TYR A 101 0.90 -9.51 -5.45
N ASN A 102 1.30 -10.22 -6.50
CA ASN A 102 1.38 -11.68 -6.47
C ASN A 102 2.61 -12.15 -5.68
N ILE A 103 2.75 -13.47 -5.47
CA ILE A 103 3.89 -14.06 -4.73
C ILE A 103 5.27 -13.74 -5.33
N LEU A 104 5.35 -13.31 -6.60
CA LEU A 104 6.58 -12.90 -7.27
C LEU A 104 6.90 -11.41 -7.07
N GLY A 105 6.02 -10.64 -6.41
CA GLY A 105 6.16 -9.19 -6.25
C GLY A 105 5.69 -8.38 -7.46
N GLU A 106 4.95 -8.99 -8.38
CA GLU A 106 4.38 -8.29 -9.54
C GLU A 106 3.04 -7.67 -9.16
N PHE A 107 2.79 -6.46 -9.66
CA PHE A 107 1.55 -5.72 -9.41
C PHE A 107 0.33 -6.49 -9.91
N LEU A 108 -0.72 -6.55 -9.08
CA LEU A 108 -2.01 -7.15 -9.44
C LEU A 108 -3.12 -6.11 -9.51
N ASP A 109 -3.25 -5.28 -8.48
CA ASP A 109 -4.35 -4.33 -8.35
C ASP A 109 -4.02 -3.24 -7.33
N GLU A 110 -4.79 -2.15 -7.34
CA GLU A 110 -4.66 -1.06 -6.38
C GLU A 110 -6.00 -0.44 -5.96
N PHE A 111 -6.02 0.11 -4.74
CA PHE A 111 -7.22 0.63 -4.12
C PHE A 111 -6.90 1.92 -3.37
N PHE A 112 -7.82 2.88 -3.46
CA PHE A 112 -7.79 4.10 -2.64
C PHE A 112 -9.08 4.20 -1.84
N LEU A 113 -8.98 4.17 -0.52
CA LEU A 113 -10.10 4.02 0.40
C LEU A 113 -10.14 5.18 1.38
N LYS A 114 -11.34 5.62 1.74
CA LYS A 114 -11.55 6.51 2.88
C LYS A 114 -11.60 5.67 4.17
N VAL A 115 -10.85 6.09 5.19
CA VAL A 115 -10.75 5.42 6.50
C VAL A 115 -11.83 5.93 7.47
#